data_AF-A0AAD2J2P7-F1
#
_entry.id   AF-A0AAD2J2P7-F1
#
_cell.length_a   1.000
_cell.length_b   1.000
_cell.length_c   1.000
_cell.angle_alpha   90.00
_cell.angle_beta   90.00
_cell.angle_gamma   90.00
#
_symmetry.space_group_name_H-M   'P 1'
#
loop_
_entity.id
_entity.type
_entity.pdbx_description
1 polymer ?
#
loop_
_entity_poly.entity_id
_entity_poly.type
_entity_poly.pdbx_seq_one_letter_code
_entity_poly.pdbx_strand_id
1 'polypeptide(L)' 'MPAAQVDAVVAGFGIAQLATWLAADALRDGRVVEVLPQLATEGLPLYLVWPLGKQLLPKVDAVVEMLGESLSIV' A
#
# COMPACT_ATOMS: atom_id res chain seq x y z
N MET A 1 -1.30 6.05 12.78
CA MET A 1 -2.61 5.82 12.13
C MET A 1 -2.58 6.46 10.75
N PRO A 2 -2.18 5.71 9.71
CA PRO A 2 -1.95 6.26 8.36
C PRO A 2 -3.19 6.89 7.73
N ALA A 3 -4.38 6.34 8.02
CA ALA A 3 -5.65 6.88 7.53
C ALA A 3 -5.88 8.35 7.92
N ALA A 4 -5.48 8.75 9.14
CA ALA A 4 -5.63 10.13 9.60
C ALA A 4 -4.78 11.14 8.79
N GLN A 5 -3.68 10.69 8.19
CA GLN A 5 -2.83 11.56 7.37
C GLN A 5 -3.46 11.83 5.99
N VAL A 6 -4.13 10.84 5.40
CA VAL A 6 -4.89 11.01 4.15
C VAL A 6 -6.01 12.00 4.35
N ASP A 7 -6.81 11.82 5.40
CA ASP A 7 -7.94 12.70 5.71
C ASP A 7 -7.48 14.14 5.93
N ALA A 8 -6.32 14.33 6.57
CA ALA A 8 -5.75 15.65 6.77
C ALA A 8 -5.36 16.34 5.43
N VAL A 9 -4.74 15.60 4.51
CA VAL A 9 -4.37 16.15 3.19
C VAL A 9 -5.62 16.45 2.36
N VAL A 10 -6.60 15.54 2.37
CA VAL A 10 -7.90 15.74 1.68
C VAL A 10 -8.64 16.97 2.23
N ALA A 11 -8.53 17.23 3.54
CA ALA A 11 -9.10 18.41 4.18
C ALA A 11 -8.27 19.71 3.97
N GLY A 12 -7.15 19.65 3.24
CA GLY A 12 -6.35 20.82 2.90
C GLY A 12 -5.37 21.26 3.98
N PHE A 13 -5.03 20.40 4.95
CA PHE A 13 -4.07 20.73 6.02
C PHE A 13 -2.59 20.68 5.58
N GLY A 14 -2.31 20.43 4.29
CA GLY A 14 -0.97 20.53 3.71
C GLY A 14 -0.60 19.38 2.79
N ILE A 15 0.70 19.07 2.75
CA ILE A 15 1.31 18.02 1.91
C ILE A 15 1.81 16.91 2.84
N ALA A 16 1.61 15.64 2.46
CA ALA A 16 2.17 14.50 3.17
C ALA A 16 2.76 13.47 2.21
N GLN A 17 3.83 12.80 2.65
CA GLN A 17 4.35 11.62 1.98
C GLN A 17 3.58 10.39 2.49
N LEU A 18 2.84 9.75 1.59
CA LEU A 18 1.96 8.63 1.90
C LEU A 18 2.32 7.45 1.01
N ALA A 19 2.02 6.24 1.48
CA ALA A 19 2.15 5.06 0.63
C ALA A 19 1.12 5.15 -0.51
N THR A 20 1.54 4.79 -1.73
CA THR A 20 0.71 4.90 -2.95
C THR A 20 -0.63 4.20 -2.80
N TRP A 21 -0.64 2.98 -2.24
CA TRP A 21 -1.85 2.19 -2.00
C TRP A 21 -2.83 2.85 -1.03
N LEU A 22 -2.33 3.65 -0.08
CA LEU A 22 -3.15 4.35 0.91
C LEU A 22 -3.79 5.62 0.31
N ALA A 23 -3.09 6.30 -0.59
CA ALA A 23 -3.58 7.48 -1.29
C ALA A 23 -4.33 7.16 -2.60
N ALA A 24 -4.29 5.90 -3.07
CA ALA A 24 -4.77 5.48 -4.38
C ALA A 24 -6.21 5.93 -4.67
N ASP A 25 -7.14 5.74 -3.72
CA ASP A 25 -8.53 6.16 -3.89
C ASP A 25 -8.67 7.68 -3.95
N ALA A 26 -7.97 8.41 -3.08
CA ALA A 26 -8.02 9.87 -3.07
C ALA A 26 -7.39 10.48 -4.34
N LEU A 27 -6.33 9.86 -4.89
CA LEU A 27 -5.72 10.24 -6.16
C LEU A 27 -6.65 9.95 -7.33
N ARG A 28 -7.24 8.74 -7.37
CA ARG A 28 -8.19 8.31 -8.41
C ARG A 28 -9.44 9.18 -8.46
N ASP A 29 -9.94 9.59 -7.29
CA ASP A 29 -11.10 10.48 -7.18
C ASP A 29 -10.75 11.97 -7.41
N GLY A 30 -9.46 12.31 -7.59
CA GLY A 30 -8.98 13.69 -7.74
C GLY A 30 -9.10 14.55 -6.49
N ARG A 31 -9.30 13.95 -5.32
CA ARG A 31 -9.36 14.64 -4.02
C ARG A 31 -8.00 15.12 -3.54
N VAL A 32 -6.94 14.46 -3.98
CA VAL A 32 -5.55 14.87 -3.80
C VAL A 32 -4.81 14.76 -5.13
N VAL A 33 -3.67 15.43 -5.23
CA VAL A 33 -2.80 15.40 -6.40
C VAL A 33 -1.38 15.05 -5.98
N GLU A 34 -0.67 14.31 -6.83
CA GLU A 34 0.76 14.07 -6.64
C GLU A 34 1.55 15.36 -6.85
N VAL A 35 2.53 15.60 -5.98
CA VAL A 35 3.44 16.75 -6.05
C VAL A 35 4.88 16.27 -5.98
N LEU A 36 5.77 16.92 -6.73
CA LEU A 36 7.21 16.63 -6.75
C LEU A 36 7.55 15.15 -7.07
N PRO A 37 7.04 14.57 -8.18
CA PRO A 37 7.26 13.15 -8.52
C PRO A 37 8.75 12.78 -8.64
N GLN A 38 9.62 13.74 -8.97
CA GLN A 38 11.06 13.55 -9.03
C GLN A 38 11.73 13.25 -7.68
N LEU A 39 11.02 13.47 -6.56
CA LEU A 39 11.47 13.15 -5.20
C LEU A 39 10.77 11.92 -4.63
N ALA A 40 10.01 11.17 -5.44
CA ALA A 40 9.36 9.94 -5.01
C ALA A 40 10.41 8.95 -4.48
N THR A 41 10.14 8.39 -3.30
CA THR A 41 10.98 7.35 -2.71
C THR A 41 10.51 5.99 -3.20
N GLU A 42 11.44 5.06 -3.42
CA GLU A 42 11.08 3.67 -3.71
C GLU A 42 10.20 3.09 -2.59
N GLY A 43 9.18 2.34 -3.00
CA GLY A 43 8.26 1.68 -2.09
C GLY A 43 8.97 0.71 -1.16
N LEU A 44 8.49 0.59 0.08
CA LEU A 44 8.97 -0.46 0.98
C LEU A 44 8.53 -1.84 0.47
N PRO A 45 9.40 -2.86 0.56
CA PRO A 45 9.04 -4.21 0.14
C PRO A 45 7.86 -4.76 0.95
N LEU A 46 6.92 -5.42 0.26
CA LEU A 46 5.85 -6.18 0.89
C LEU A 46 6.32 -7.59 1.19
N TYR A 47 6.15 -8.03 2.43
CA TYR A 47 6.47 -9.39 2.84
C TYR A 47 5.21 -10.15 3.22
N LEU A 48 5.03 -11.34 2.64
CA LEU A 48 4.09 -12.34 3.14
C LEU A 48 4.80 -13.18 4.21
N VAL A 49 4.22 -13.29 5.40
CA VAL A 49 4.83 -14.01 6.53
C VAL A 49 3.82 -14.98 7.13
N TRP A 50 4.25 -16.22 7.37
CA TRP A 50 3.43 -17.26 7.99
C TRP A 50 4.28 -18.16 8.90
N PRO A 51 3.66 -18.91 9.84
CA PRO A 51 4.39 -19.83 10.72
C PRO A 51 5.04 -20.97 9.94
N LEU A 52 6.30 -21.29 10.26
CA LEU A 52 7.08 -22.35 9.59
C LEU A 52 6.36 -23.72 9.61
N GLY A 53 5.71 -24.07 10.72
CA GLY A 53 4.97 -25.34 10.85
C GLY A 53 3.74 -25.47 9.94
N LYS A 54 3.35 -24.40 9.24
CA LYS A 54 2.22 -24.39 8.31
C LYS A 54 2.64 -24.41 6.84
N GLN A 55 3.95 -24.49 6.55
CA GLN A 55 4.50 -24.43 5.20
C GLN A 55 4.06 -25.58 4.29
N LEU A 56 3.60 -26.72 4.83
CA LEU A 56 3.20 -27.90 4.04
C LEU A 56 1.68 -28.05 3.90
N LEU A 57 0.89 -27.09 4.37
CA LEU A 57 -0.56 -27.15 4.26
C LEU A 57 -0.97 -26.65 2.87
N PRO A 58 -1.62 -27.46 2.02
CA PRO A 58 -2.01 -27.03 0.66
C PRO A 58 -2.85 -25.75 0.64
N LYS A 59 -3.63 -25.52 1.70
CA LYS A 59 -4.42 -24.29 1.87
C LYS A 59 -3.56 -23.04 2.08
N VAL A 60 -2.39 -23.18 2.71
CA VAL A 60 -1.47 -22.06 2.92
C VAL A 60 -0.76 -21.73 1.61
N ASP A 61 -0.26 -22.74 0.90
CA ASP A 61 0.39 -22.55 -0.39
C ASP A 61 -0.53 -21.84 -1.39
N ALA A 62 -1.78 -22.32 -1.53
CA ALA A 62 -2.76 -21.71 -2.43
C ALA A 62 -3.06 -20.23 -2.08
N VAL A 63 -3.05 -19.88 -0.79
CA VAL A 63 -3.27 -18.49 -0.36
C VAL A 63 -2.04 -17.64 -0.63
N VAL A 64 -0.83 -18.16 -0.38
CA VAL A 64 0.43 -17.44 -0.66
C VAL A 64 0.57 -17.20 -2.16
N GLU A 65 0.25 -18.19 -3.00
CA GLU A 65 0.26 -18.06 -4.46
C GLU A 65 -0.73 -16.99 -4.92
N MET A 66 -2.00 -17.08 -4.51
CA MET A 66 -3.04 -16.09 -4.85
C MET A 66 -2.65 -14.67 -4.40
N LEU A 67 -2.13 -14.52 -3.18
CA LEU A 67 -1.71 -13.22 -2.65
C LEU A 67 -0.47 -12.69 -3.36
N GLY A 68 0.48 -13.56 -3.70
CA GLY A 68 1.68 -13.20 -4.46
C GLY A 68 1.37 -12.68 -5.87
N GLU A 69 0.32 -13.22 -6.50
CA GLU A 69 -0.16 -12.73 -7.80
C GLU A 69 -0.96 -11.43 -7.70
N SER A 70 -1.68 -11.21 -6.58
CA SER A 70 -2.63 -10.10 -6.44
C SER A 70 -2.02 -8.84 -5.80
N LEU A 71 -0.97 -8.98 -4.99
CA LEU A 71 -0.36 -7.88 -4.24
C LEU A 71 0.89 -7.36 -4.96
N SER A 72 0.69 -6.44 -5.90
CA SER A 72 1.76 -5.62 -6.45
C SER A 72 1.83 -4.28 -5.72
N ILE A 73 2.99 -3.93 -5.15
CA ILE A 73 3.31 -2.54 -4.84
C ILE A 73 3.84 -1.91 -6.13
N VAL A 74 3.17 -0.86 -6.59
CA VAL A 74 3.61 0.01 -7.70
C VAL A 74 4.22 1.27 -7.12
#